data_AF-A0A949U139-F1
#
_entry.id   AF-A0A949U139-F1
#
_cell.length_a   1.000
_cell.length_b   1.000
_cell.length_c   1.000
_cell.angle_alpha   90.00
_cell.angle_beta   90.00
_cell.angle_gamma   90.00
#
_symmetry.space_group_name_H-M   'P 1'
#
loop_
_entity.id
_entity.type
_entity.pdbx_description
1 polymer ?
#
loop_
_entity_poly.entity_id
_entity_poly.type
_entity_poly.pdbx_seq_one_letter_code
_entity_poly.pdbx_strand_id
1 'polypeptide(L)' 'MKVSVKSERCKQCMLCFANCPKEAISYSEEFNSLGYRWAQIDDNKCIACGICYTMCPDGVFEILGKEE' A
#
# COMPACT_ATOMS: atom_id res chain seq x y z
N MET A 1 -9.88 4.43 -8.59
CA MET A 1 -8.92 5.28 -7.86
C MET A 1 -7.70 4.42 -7.59
N LYS A 2 -6.57 4.74 -8.23
CA LYS A 2 -5.34 4.00 -7.99
C LYS A 2 -4.60 4.66 -6.83
N VAL A 3 -3.79 3.90 -6.11
CA VAL A 3 -2.92 4.46 -5.08
C VAL A 3 -1.49 3.99 -5.30
N SER A 4 -0.52 4.86 -5.05
CA SER A 4 0.90 4.53 -5.00
C SER A 4 1.38 4.43 -3.55
N VAL A 5 2.53 3.80 -3.33
CA VAL A 5 3.14 3.63 -2.01
C VAL A 5 4.47 4.37 -1.97
N LYS A 6 4.65 5.24 -0.97
CA LYS A 6 5.96 5.85 -0.64
C LYS A 6 6.88 4.79 -0.02
N SER A 7 7.68 4.14 -0.86
CA SER A 7 8.57 3.02 -0.45
C SER A 7 9.43 3.37 0.76
N GLU A 8 10.09 4.54 0.76
CA GLU A 8 11.00 4.98 1.82
C GLU A 8 10.33 5.32 3.15
N ARG A 9 9.00 5.37 3.18
CA ARG A 9 8.23 5.59 4.41
C ARG A 9 7.55 4.33 4.93
N CYS A 10 7.45 3.29 4.10
CA CYS A 10 6.84 2.04 4.49
C CYS A 10 7.76 1.26 5.43
N LYS A 11 7.26 0.91 6.61
CA LYS A 11 7.98 0.14 7.63
C LYS A 11 7.56 -1.33 7.72
N GLN A 12 6.86 -1.82 6.70
CA GLN A 12 6.35 -3.20 6.65
C GLN A 12 5.59 -3.64 7.93
N CYS A 13 4.78 -2.76 8.52
CA CYS A 13 4.07 -3.05 9.78
C CYS A 13 2.89 -4.03 9.64
N MET A 14 2.56 -4.44 8.41
CA MET A 14 1.52 -5.41 8.07
C MET A 14 0.07 -5.08 8.37
N LEU A 15 -0.23 -3.87 8.85
CA LEU A 15 -1.59 -3.41 9.09
C LEU A 15 -2.44 -3.46 7.79
N CYS A 16 -1.97 -2.82 6.71
CA CYS A 16 -2.69 -2.79 5.42
C CYS A 16 -2.92 -4.18 4.83
N PHE A 17 -1.96 -5.09 5.01
CA PHE A 17 -2.09 -6.48 4.59
C PHE A 17 -3.18 -7.21 5.37
N ALA A 18 -3.15 -7.13 6.69
CA ALA A 18 -4.07 -7.84 7.57
C ALA A 18 -5.54 -7.39 7.43
N ASN A 19 -5.78 -6.17 6.92
CA ASN A 19 -7.12 -5.58 6.83
C ASN A 19 -7.60 -5.37 5.40
N CYS A 20 -6.85 -5.80 4.39
CA CYS A 20 -7.33 -5.73 3.02
C CYS A 20 -8.41 -6.79 2.78
N PRO A 21 -9.68 -6.42 2.52
CA PRO A 21 -10.78 -7.39 2.37
C PRO A 21 -10.68 -8.24 1.09
N LYS A 22 -9.75 -7.89 0.20
CA LYS A 22 -9.54 -8.56 -1.10
C LYS A 22 -8.17 -9.20 -1.22
N GLU A 23 -7.38 -9.20 -0.13
CA GLU A 23 -6.02 -9.77 -0.14
C GLU A 23 -5.18 -9.21 -1.31
N ALA A 24 -5.35 -7.92 -1.59
CA ALA A 24 -4.73 -7.21 -2.70
C ALA A 24 -3.37 -6.62 -2.32
N ILE A 25 -2.90 -6.81 -1.09
CA ILE A 25 -1.62 -6.27 -0.61
C ILE A 25 -0.59 -7.39 -0.55
N SER A 26 0.59 -7.13 -1.10
CA SER A 26 1.81 -7.92 -0.93
C SER A 26 2.96 -7.00 -0.55
N TYR A 27 4.20 -7.50 -0.57
CA TYR A 27 5.40 -6.70 -0.31
C TYR A 27 6.38 -6.85 -1.46
N SER A 28 7.16 -5.80 -1.69
CA SER A 28 8.28 -5.82 -2.63
C SER A 28 9.25 -6.96 -2.34
N GLU A 29 9.94 -7.46 -3.36
CA GLU A 29 11.08 -8.36 -3.18
C GLU A 29 12.33 -7.60 -2.69
N GLU A 30 12.42 -6.32 -3.04
CA GLU A 30 13.50 -5.42 -2.66
C GLU A 30 13.27 -4.74 -1.31
N PHE A 31 14.36 -4.23 -0.73
CA PHE A 31 14.36 -3.46 0.51
C PHE A 31 14.57 -1.97 0.23
N ASN A 32 13.87 -1.11 0.97
CA ASN A 32 14.11 0.34 0.97
C ASN A 32 15.37 0.72 1.78
N SER A 33 15.72 2.00 1.87
CA SER A 33 16.92 2.46 2.57
C SER A 33 16.93 2.18 4.08
N LEU A 34 15.78 1.82 4.63
CA LEU A 34 15.58 1.48 6.04
C LEU A 34 15.59 -0.03 6.31
N GLY A 35 15.73 -0.86 5.27
CA GLY A 35 15.75 -2.31 5.37
C GLY A 35 14.36 -2.97 5.42
N TYR A 36 13.31 -2.29 4.96
CA TYR A 36 11.94 -2.83 4.89
C TYR A 36 11.50 -3.12 3.47
N ARG A 37 10.66 -4.15 3.30
CA ARG A 37 9.95 -4.40 2.05
C ARG A 37 8.64 -3.60 2.07
N TRP A 38 8.44 -2.71 1.10
CA TRP A 38 7.28 -1.83 1.10
C TRP A 38 6.04 -2.52 0.54
N ALA A 39 4.86 -2.02 0.91
CA ALA A 39 3.60 -2.58 0.43
C ALA A 39 3.47 -2.41 -1.10
N GLN A 40 2.98 -3.45 -1.76
CA GLN A 40 2.60 -3.44 -3.17
C GLN A 40 1.11 -3.79 -3.29
N ILE A 41 0.45 -3.24 -4.31
CA ILE A 41 -0.98 -3.42 -4.53
C ILE A 41 -1.20 -4.17 -5.84
N ASP A 42 -1.93 -5.27 -5.76
CA ASP A 42 -2.47 -5.97 -6.93
C ASP A 42 -3.73 -5.23 -7.42
N ASP A 43 -3.55 -4.42 -8.46
CA ASP A 43 -4.63 -3.66 -9.10
C ASP A 43 -5.76 -4.55 -9.62
N ASN A 44 -5.53 -5.84 -9.90
CA ASN A 44 -6.59 -6.75 -10.37
C ASN A 44 -7.53 -7.20 -9.24
N LYS A 45 -7.05 -7.17 -7.99
CA LYS A 45 -7.83 -7.51 -6.80
C LYS A 45 -8.37 -6.29 -6.07
N CYS A 46 -7.68 -5.15 -6.21
CA CYS A 46 -8.01 -3.93 -5.51
C CYS A 46 -9.38 -3.38 -5.93
N ILE A 47 -10.28 -3.18 -4.95
CA ILE A 47 -11.60 -2.59 -5.16
C ILE A 47 -11.67 -1.10 -4.77
N ALA A 48 -10.52 -0.46 -4.57
CA ALA A 48 -10.40 0.96 -4.19
C ALA A 48 -11.20 1.37 -2.93
N CYS A 49 -11.29 0.49 -1.92
CA CYS A 49 -12.05 0.75 -0.69
C CYS A 49 -11.44 1.77 0.28
N GLY A 50 -10.15 2.12 0.13
CA GLY A 50 -9.47 3.11 0.97
C GLY A 50 -9.04 2.65 2.37
N ILE A 51 -9.29 1.40 2.78
CA ILE A 51 -8.90 0.89 4.11
C ILE A 51 -7.39 1.02 4.36
N CYS A 52 -6.56 0.65 3.38
CA CYS A 52 -5.10 0.76 3.49
C CYS A 52 -4.63 2.20 3.75
N TYR A 53 -5.31 3.19 3.14
CA TYR A 53 -5.04 4.60 3.33
C TYR A 53 -5.41 5.04 4.75
N THR A 54 -6.63 4.73 5.21
CA THR A 54 -7.13 5.13 6.53
C THR A 54 -6.32 4.55 7.67
N MET A 55 -5.88 3.30 7.54
CA MET A 55 -5.25 2.59 8.65
C MET A 55 -3.74 2.75 8.73
N CYS A 56 -3.11 3.34 7.72
CA CYS A 56 -1.66 3.47 7.67
C CYS A 56 -1.20 4.57 8.65
N PRO A 57 -0.48 4.22 9.74
CA PRO A 57 -0.06 5.22 10.72
C PRO A 57 1.01 6.18 10.15
N ASP A 58 1.77 5.73 9.15
CA ASP A 58 2.84 6.50 8.51
C ASP A 58 2.36 7.30 7.28
N GLY A 59 1.09 7.15 6.88
CA GLY A 59 0.49 7.86 5.74
C GLY A 59 1.23 7.62 4.41
N VAL A 60 1.55 6.37 4.09
CA VAL A 60 2.42 6.04 2.94
C VAL A 60 1.68 5.91 1.61
N PHE A 61 0.35 5.82 1.62
CA PHE A 61 -0.45 5.66 0.41
C PHE A 61 -0.80 7.04 -0.18
N GLU A 62 -0.52 7.26 -1.46
CA GLU A 62 -0.93 8.44 -2.20
C GLU A 62 -2.03 8.11 -3.20
N ILE A 63 -3.08 8.93 -3.22
CA ILE A 63 -4.18 8.77 -4.16
C ILE A 63 -3.75 9.36 -5.50
N LEU A 64 -3.68 8.52 -6.52
CA LEU A 64 -3.52 8.96 -7.90
C LEU A 64 -4.90 9.39 -8.40
N GLY A 65 -5.01 10.66 -8.82
CA GLY A 65 -6.26 11.23 -9.36
C GLY A 65 -6.79 10.46 -10.56
N LYS A 66 -8.03 10.74 -10.98
CA LYS A 66 -8.53 10.24 -12.26
C LYS A 66 -7.80 11.01 -13.36
N GLU A 67 -7.01 10.32 -14.17
CA GLU A 67 -6.81 10.78 -15.55
C GLU A 67 -8.17 10.63 -16.24
N GLU A 68 -8.70 11.75 -16.74
CA GLU A 68 -9.88 11.80 -17.60
C GLU A 68 -9.55 11.31 -19.01
#